data_AF-A0A822BQ40-F1
#
_entry.id   AF-A0A822BQ40-F1
#
_cell.length_a   1.000
_cell.length_b   1.000
_cell.length_c   1.000
_cell.angle_alpha   90.00
_cell.angle_beta   90.00
_cell.angle_gamma   90.00
#
_symmetry.space_group_name_H-M   'P 1'
#
loop_
_entity.id
_entity.type
_entity.pdbx_description
1 polymer ?
#
loop_
_entity_poly.entity_id
_entity_poly.type
_entity_poly.pdbx_seq_one_letter_code
_entity_poly.pdbx_strand_id
1 'polypeptide(L)'
;MEFFSEDSTITADEIFASQQLFEILKTFKDSYFNELYTYQSLDFHDEYDEVSDEEDSADDNQSTDEENIVDYDKNQYLNIQNSFTLDEMENIVEWVDQHPNYKFASIKQRFRKVKYMHYITRFREYIEANGTRLEKVKKIKEFMWSEFYMKRAIEKEAIHDSDLELFAIQKARELDWDNFKA
;
A
#
# COMPACT_ATOMS: atom_id res chain seq x y z
N MET A 1 -28.26 12.19 55.00
CA MET A 1 -27.26 12.01 53.92
C MET A 1 -27.53 10.62 53.37
N GLU A 2 -28.47 10.52 52.44
CA GLU A 2 -28.88 9.25 51.84
C GLU A 2 -28.37 9.21 50.40
N PHE A 3 -27.48 8.25 50.14
CA PHE A 3 -27.00 7.90 48.81
C PHE A 3 -28.07 7.04 48.13
N PHE A 4 -28.64 7.51 47.03
CA PHE A 4 -29.35 6.65 46.10
C PHE A 4 -28.34 6.08 45.11
N SER A 5 -28.05 4.78 45.22
CA SER A 5 -27.51 3.99 44.13
C SER A 5 -28.67 3.71 43.17
N GLU A 6 -28.62 4.32 41.98
CA GLU A 6 -29.48 3.92 40.87
C GLU A 6 -28.93 2.61 40.29
N ASP A 7 -29.49 1.49 40.75
CA ASP A 7 -29.34 0.22 40.04
C ASP A 7 -30.04 0.37 38.68
N SER A 8 -29.24 0.53 37.62
CA SER A 8 -29.71 0.59 36.24
C SER A 8 -30.35 -0.76 35.90
N THR A 9 -31.68 -0.81 35.94
CA THR A 9 -32.45 -1.99 35.56
C THR A 9 -32.41 -2.13 34.05
N ILE A 10 -31.48 -2.97 33.56
CA ILE A 10 -31.42 -3.36 32.14
C ILE A 10 -32.80 -3.90 31.75
N THR A 11 -33.43 -3.26 30.78
CA THR A 11 -34.78 -3.62 30.33
C THR A 11 -34.72 -4.77 29.32
N ALA A 12 -35.78 -5.56 29.25
CA ALA A 12 -35.86 -6.70 28.32
C ALA A 12 -35.67 -6.27 26.85
N ASP A 13 -36.09 -5.04 26.52
CA ASP A 13 -35.93 -4.45 25.19
C ASP A 13 -34.47 -4.14 24.86
N GLU A 14 -33.68 -3.70 25.84
CA GLU A 14 -32.23 -3.48 25.67
C GLU A 14 -31.46 -4.79 25.50
N ILE A 15 -31.89 -5.86 26.21
CA ILE A 15 -31.34 -7.20 26.03
C ILE A 15 -31.66 -7.73 24.62
N PHE A 16 -32.89 -7.53 24.16
CA PHE A 16 -33.31 -7.95 22.82
C PHE A 16 -32.59 -7.17 21.71
N ALA A 17 -32.47 -5.85 21.87
CA ALA A 17 -31.76 -4.99 20.93
C ALA A 17 -30.28 -5.36 20.84
N SER A 18 -29.61 -5.61 21.98
CA SER A 18 -28.20 -6.02 22.01
C SER A 18 -27.96 -7.39 21.38
N GLN A 19 -28.89 -8.34 21.55
CA GLN A 19 -28.82 -9.64 20.89
C GLN A 19 -28.95 -9.51 19.36
N GLN A 20 -29.90 -8.72 18.86
CA GLN A 20 -30.03 -8.48 17.43
C GLN A 20 -28.79 -7.80 16.84
N LEU A 21 -28.26 -6.78 17.53
CA LEU A 21 -27.06 -6.07 17.11
C LEU A 21 -25.85 -7.01 17.03
N PHE A 22 -25.73 -7.93 18.00
CA PHE A 22 -24.69 -8.94 18.02
C PHE A 22 -24.79 -9.94 16.84
N GLU A 23 -26.00 -10.40 16.51
CA GLU A 23 -26.21 -11.29 15.35
C GLU A 23 -25.87 -10.61 14.02
N ILE A 24 -26.24 -9.33 13.86
CA ILE A 24 -25.89 -8.54 12.68
C ILE A 24 -24.36 -8.38 12.57
N LEU A 25 -23.68 -8.07 13.67
CA LEU A 25 -22.22 -7.94 13.67
C LEU A 25 -21.51 -9.27 13.37
N LYS A 26 -22.07 -10.38 13.86
CA LYS A 26 -21.54 -11.73 13.60
C LYS A 26 -21.67 -12.10 12.12
N THR A 27 -22.83 -11.89 11.53
CA THR A 27 -23.06 -12.16 10.09
C THR A 27 -22.19 -11.29 9.19
N PHE A 28 -21.96 -10.01 9.56
CA PHE A 28 -21.05 -9.13 8.85
C PHE A 28 -19.59 -9.63 8.89
N LYS A 29 -19.11 -10.05 10.07
CA LYS A 29 -17.77 -10.63 10.22
C LYS A 29 -17.60 -11.89 9.37
N ASP A 30 -18.55 -12.81 9.42
CA ASP A 30 -18.44 -14.09 8.71
C ASP A 30 -18.54 -13.90 7.18
N SER A 31 -19.28 -12.89 6.70
CA SER A 31 -19.31 -12.50 5.29
C SER A 31 -17.99 -11.89 4.81
N TYR A 32 -17.37 -11.02 5.61
CA TYR A 32 -16.13 -10.33 5.21
C TYR A 32 -14.91 -11.26 5.20
N PHE A 33 -14.90 -12.29 6.04
CA PHE A 33 -13.78 -13.25 6.11
C PHE A 33 -13.83 -14.34 5.03
N ASN A 34 -14.99 -14.70 4.49
CA ASN A 34 -15.10 -15.72 3.44
C ASN A 34 -14.64 -15.22 2.06
N GLU A 35 -14.65 -13.91 1.80
CA GLU A 35 -14.18 -13.34 0.53
C GLU A 35 -12.64 -13.29 0.41
N LEU A 36 -11.89 -13.45 1.52
CA LEU A 36 -10.43 -13.27 1.51
C LEU A 36 -9.61 -14.54 1.24
N TYR A 37 -10.21 -15.73 1.23
CA TYR A 37 -9.48 -17.02 1.16
C TYR A 37 -9.63 -17.78 -0.16
N THR A 38 -9.93 -17.09 -1.27
CA THR A 38 -9.90 -17.69 -2.62
C THR A 38 -8.62 -17.33 -3.40
N TYR A 39 -7.47 -17.21 -2.72
CA TYR A 39 -6.19 -17.23 -3.40
C TYR A 39 -5.82 -18.67 -3.75
N GLN A 40 -6.21 -19.03 -4.96
CA GLN A 40 -5.82 -20.21 -5.70
C GLN A 40 -4.29 -20.31 -5.74
N SER A 41 -3.73 -21.33 -5.09
CA SER A 41 -2.32 -21.68 -5.14
C SER A 41 -1.93 -21.99 -6.59
N LEU A 42 -1.25 -21.06 -7.24
CA LEU A 42 -0.72 -21.26 -8.59
C LEU A 42 0.59 -22.04 -8.49
N ASP A 43 0.48 -23.37 -8.50
CA ASP A 43 1.57 -24.27 -8.85
C ASP A 43 1.89 -24.08 -10.35
N PHE A 44 2.85 -23.22 -10.68
CA PHE A 44 3.39 -23.14 -12.03
C PHE A 44 4.45 -24.23 -12.21
N HIS A 45 4.14 -25.18 -13.10
CA HIS A 45 5.09 -26.15 -13.62
C HIS A 45 5.99 -25.40 -14.63
N ASP A 46 7.27 -25.21 -14.29
CA ASP A 46 8.26 -24.62 -15.19
C ASP A 46 8.53 -25.56 -16.38
N GLU A 47 8.01 -25.22 -17.57
CA GLU A 47 8.21 -26.00 -18.81
C GLU A 47 9.28 -25.42 -19.75
N TYR A 48 10.07 -24.43 -19.33
CA TYR A 48 11.14 -23.89 -20.19
C TYR A 48 12.33 -23.41 -19.38
N ASP A 49 13.31 -24.30 -19.18
CA ASP A 49 14.71 -23.89 -19.03
C ASP A 49 15.68 -24.99 -19.51
N GLU A 50 15.50 -25.42 -20.77
CA GLU A 50 16.55 -26.09 -21.54
C GLU A 50 16.95 -25.17 -22.70
N VAL A 51 17.79 -24.19 -22.39
CA VAL A 51 18.75 -23.62 -23.36
C VAL A 51 20.12 -23.57 -22.70
N SER A 52 20.86 -24.66 -22.94
CA SER A 52 22.32 -24.65 -22.97
C SER A 52 22.79 -23.51 -23.87
N ASP A 53 23.59 -22.60 -23.34
CA ASP A 53 24.67 -22.02 -24.13
C ASP A 53 25.88 -21.72 -23.26
N GLU A 54 27.00 -22.11 -23.84
CA GLU A 54 28.31 -22.36 -23.27
C GLU A 54 29.06 -21.06 -22.94
N GLU A 55 29.87 -21.18 -21.89
CA GLU A 55 31.15 -20.49 -21.65
C GLU A 55 31.31 -19.01 -22.07
N ASP A 56 31.45 -18.14 -21.07
CA ASP A 56 32.69 -17.38 -20.96
C ASP A 56 33.01 -17.04 -19.50
N SER A 57 34.16 -17.53 -19.05
CA SER A 57 34.71 -17.39 -17.71
C SER A 57 35.39 -16.02 -17.52
N ALA A 58 35.10 -15.33 -16.42
CA ALA A 58 36.07 -14.51 -15.70
C ALA A 58 35.56 -14.21 -14.28
N ASP A 59 35.95 -15.09 -13.36
CA ASP A 59 36.44 -14.83 -12.01
C ASP A 59 36.44 -13.34 -11.56
N ASP A 60 35.57 -12.99 -10.61
CA ASP A 60 36.07 -12.45 -9.34
C ASP A 60 35.09 -12.79 -8.22
N ASN A 61 35.65 -13.44 -7.22
CA ASN A 61 34.99 -14.19 -6.17
C ASN A 61 35.14 -13.39 -4.88
N GLN A 62 34.05 -12.80 -4.36
CA GLN A 62 34.02 -12.47 -2.94
C GLN A 62 32.61 -12.61 -2.35
N SER A 63 32.38 -13.83 -1.86
CA SER A 63 31.46 -14.09 -0.75
C SER A 63 31.97 -13.35 0.48
N THR A 64 31.16 -12.45 1.03
CA THR A 64 31.19 -12.17 2.46
C THR A 64 29.77 -11.87 2.92
N ASP A 65 29.14 -12.89 3.51
CA ASP A 65 28.16 -12.68 4.58
C ASP A 65 28.88 -11.92 5.69
N GLU A 66 28.62 -10.62 5.81
CA GLU A 66 28.96 -9.86 7.00
C GLU A 66 28.01 -8.65 7.11
N GLU A 67 27.35 -8.59 8.25
CA GLU A 67 26.40 -7.58 8.69
C GLU A 67 26.95 -6.16 8.49
N ASN A 68 26.62 -5.53 7.36
CA ASN A 68 26.98 -4.14 7.12
C ASN A 68 25.92 -3.22 7.74
N ILE A 69 26.16 -2.79 8.97
CA ILE A 69 25.58 -1.57 9.52
C ILE A 69 26.16 -0.40 8.70
N VAL A 70 25.42 0.03 7.69
CA VAL A 70 25.84 1.14 6.82
C VAL A 70 25.51 2.45 7.52
N ASP A 71 26.55 3.22 7.88
CA ASP A 71 26.43 4.61 8.33
C ASP A 71 25.87 5.47 7.18
N TYR A 72 24.64 5.96 7.35
CA TYR A 72 23.86 6.58 6.29
C TYR A 72 24.25 8.04 6.09
N ASP A 73 25.00 8.33 5.01
CA ASP A 73 25.19 9.69 4.53
C ASP A 73 23.87 10.27 3.98
N LYS A 74 23.30 11.20 4.76
CA LYS A 74 22.02 11.89 4.50
C LYS A 74 22.00 12.64 3.15
N ASN A 75 23.16 12.96 2.59
CA ASN A 75 23.27 13.71 1.33
C ASN A 75 22.83 12.91 0.09
N GLN A 76 22.81 11.57 0.15
CA GLN A 76 22.40 10.76 -1.00
C GLN A 76 20.88 10.69 -1.21
N TYR A 77 20.07 11.03 -0.20
CA TYR A 77 18.60 11.06 -0.31
C TYR A 77 18.12 12.07 -1.35
N LEU A 78 18.76 13.24 -1.41
CA LEU A 78 18.40 14.31 -2.35
C LEU A 78 18.69 13.94 -3.81
N ASN A 79 19.70 13.10 -4.06
CA ASN A 79 20.10 12.74 -5.42
C ASN A 79 19.17 11.69 -6.05
N ILE A 80 18.58 10.82 -5.23
CA ILE A 80 17.62 9.82 -5.68
C ILE A 80 16.29 10.48 -6.10
N GLN A 81 15.82 11.46 -5.32
CA GLN A 81 14.58 12.20 -5.62
C GLN A 81 14.63 12.95 -6.96
N ASN A 82 15.81 13.40 -7.38
CA ASN A 82 15.97 14.12 -8.64
C ASN A 82 16.13 13.19 -9.87
N SER A 83 16.37 11.90 -9.67
CA SER A 83 16.71 10.97 -10.75
C SER A 83 15.64 9.93 -11.06
N PHE A 84 14.71 9.69 -10.12
CA PHE A 84 13.63 8.71 -10.24
C PHE A 84 12.30 9.32 -9.82
N THR A 85 11.26 9.06 -10.61
CA THR A 85 9.88 9.32 -10.21
C THR A 85 9.38 8.23 -9.25
N LEU A 86 8.37 8.55 -8.43
CA LEU A 86 7.78 7.60 -7.48
C LEU A 86 7.22 6.36 -8.22
N ASP A 87 6.55 6.58 -9.35
CA ASP A 87 6.05 5.51 -10.22
C ASP A 87 7.19 4.61 -10.77
N GLU A 88 8.34 5.19 -11.13
CA GLU A 88 9.51 4.39 -11.56
C GLU A 88 10.06 3.54 -10.41
N MET A 89 10.10 4.09 -9.18
CA MET A 89 10.55 3.34 -8.00
C MET A 89 9.61 2.17 -7.69
N GLU A 90 8.29 2.40 -7.71
CA GLU A 90 7.28 1.35 -7.51
C GLU A 90 7.43 0.24 -8.55
N ASN A 91 7.52 0.57 -9.84
CA ASN A 91 7.69 -0.41 -10.91
C ASN A 91 8.98 -1.23 -10.77
N ILE A 92 10.08 -0.62 -10.33
CA ILE A 92 11.35 -1.32 -10.11
C ILE A 92 11.21 -2.31 -8.96
N VAL A 93 10.64 -1.87 -7.83
CA VAL A 93 10.46 -2.71 -6.64
C VAL A 93 9.51 -3.86 -6.94
N GLU A 94 8.36 -3.59 -7.57
CA GLU A 94 7.39 -4.62 -7.95
C GLU A 94 8.02 -5.68 -8.85
N TRP A 95 8.83 -5.27 -9.82
CA TRP A 95 9.51 -6.23 -10.70
C TRP A 95 10.49 -7.12 -9.94
N VAL A 96 11.25 -6.55 -9.01
CA VAL A 96 12.19 -7.29 -8.15
C VAL A 96 11.45 -8.27 -7.25
N ASP A 97 10.31 -7.86 -6.68
CA ASP A 97 9.49 -8.71 -5.81
C ASP A 97 8.83 -9.87 -6.58
N GLN A 98 8.45 -9.66 -7.84
CA GLN A 98 7.96 -10.70 -8.74
C GLN A 98 9.05 -11.68 -9.19
N HIS A 99 10.33 -11.29 -9.13
CA HIS A 99 11.47 -12.06 -9.65
C HIS A 99 12.58 -12.23 -8.58
N PRO A 100 12.28 -12.88 -7.44
CA PRO A 100 13.21 -12.94 -6.29
C PRO A 100 14.53 -13.69 -6.60
N ASN A 101 14.53 -14.58 -7.59
CA ASN A 101 15.71 -15.39 -7.97
C ASN A 101 16.64 -14.68 -8.97
N TYR A 102 16.26 -13.51 -9.48
CA TYR A 102 17.05 -12.83 -10.51
C TYR A 102 18.25 -12.11 -9.91
N LYS A 103 19.42 -12.29 -10.54
CA LYS A 103 20.64 -11.59 -10.15
C LYS A 103 20.54 -10.10 -10.43
N PHE A 104 21.29 -9.30 -9.67
CA PHE A 104 21.35 -7.84 -9.87
C PHE A 104 21.81 -7.42 -11.27
N ALA A 105 22.62 -8.26 -11.95
CA ALA A 105 23.00 -8.03 -13.34
C ALA A 105 21.76 -7.91 -14.27
N SER A 106 20.76 -8.76 -14.07
CA SER A 106 19.50 -8.75 -14.83
C SER A 106 18.67 -7.50 -14.51
N ILE A 107 18.60 -7.11 -13.22
CA ILE A 107 17.94 -5.87 -12.78
C ILE A 107 18.59 -4.66 -13.47
N LYS A 108 19.92 -4.60 -13.48
CA LYS A 108 20.70 -3.51 -14.09
C LYS A 108 20.55 -3.45 -15.62
N GLN A 109 20.42 -4.61 -16.28
CA GLN A 109 20.17 -4.68 -17.71
C GLN A 109 18.81 -4.09 -18.09
N ARG A 110 17.76 -4.41 -17.32
CA ARG A 110 16.41 -3.89 -17.51
C ARG A 110 16.29 -2.42 -17.10
N PHE A 111 16.82 -2.08 -15.92
CA PHE A 111 16.75 -0.75 -15.32
C PHE A 111 18.12 -0.10 -15.27
N ARG A 112 18.58 0.41 -16.43
CA ARG A 112 19.92 1.02 -16.58
C ARG A 112 20.21 2.19 -15.63
N LYS A 113 19.16 2.85 -15.12
CA LYS A 113 19.27 3.94 -14.14
C LYS A 113 19.71 3.42 -12.75
N VAL A 114 19.38 2.17 -12.40
CA VAL A 114 19.70 1.56 -11.11
C VAL A 114 21.13 1.04 -11.13
N LYS A 115 22.05 1.82 -10.54
CA LYS A 115 23.48 1.52 -10.57
C LYS A 115 23.91 0.53 -9.49
N TYR A 116 23.23 0.53 -8.35
CA TYR A 116 23.63 -0.22 -7.15
C TYR A 116 22.42 -0.88 -6.49
N MET A 117 22.65 -2.04 -5.85
CA MET A 117 21.60 -2.83 -5.18
C MET A 117 20.88 -2.04 -4.08
N HIS A 118 21.60 -1.22 -3.31
CA HIS A 118 21.05 -0.44 -2.20
C HIS A 118 19.99 0.60 -2.64
N TYR A 119 19.89 0.91 -3.95
CA TYR A 119 18.80 1.75 -4.45
C TYR A 119 17.45 1.07 -4.28
N ILE A 120 17.38 -0.26 -4.41
CA ILE A 120 16.13 -1.03 -4.26
C ILE A 120 15.64 -0.93 -2.81
N THR A 121 16.53 -1.11 -1.83
CA THR A 121 16.20 -0.94 -0.42
C THR A 121 15.68 0.46 -0.13
N ARG A 122 16.36 1.50 -0.68
CA ARG A 122 15.91 2.89 -0.53
C ARG A 122 14.58 3.17 -1.22
N PHE A 123 14.31 2.55 -2.37
CA PHE A 123 13.02 2.66 -3.03
C PHE A 123 11.91 2.09 -2.15
N ARG A 124 12.13 0.93 -1.51
CA ARG A 124 11.18 0.38 -0.53
C ARG A 124 10.94 1.34 0.63
N GLU A 125 12.00 1.84 1.27
CA GLU A 125 11.88 2.83 2.35
C GLU A 125 11.16 4.11 1.91
N TYR A 126 11.41 4.58 0.69
CA TYR A 126 10.81 5.79 0.16
C TYR A 126 9.33 5.60 -0.21
N ILE A 127 8.97 4.45 -0.76
CA ILE A 127 7.58 4.07 -1.06
C ILE A 127 6.80 3.94 0.26
N GLU A 128 7.38 3.29 1.26
CA GLU A 128 6.79 3.18 2.61
C GLU A 128 6.62 4.57 3.25
N ALA A 129 7.62 5.45 3.13
CA ALA A 129 7.57 6.80 3.72
C ALA A 129 6.56 7.73 3.02
N ASN A 130 6.42 7.66 1.70
CA ASN A 130 5.47 8.50 0.95
C ASN A 130 4.05 7.92 0.89
N GLY A 131 3.88 6.68 1.33
CA GLY A 131 2.64 5.92 1.23
C GLY A 131 2.43 5.38 -0.19
N THR A 132 1.88 4.18 -0.27
CA THR A 132 1.57 3.54 -1.56
C THR A 132 0.48 4.29 -2.31
N ARG A 133 0.46 4.16 -3.63
CA ARG A 133 -0.66 4.65 -4.45
C ARG A 133 -2.03 4.26 -3.89
N LEU A 134 -2.17 3.02 -3.39
CA LEU A 134 -3.40 2.51 -2.79
C LEU A 134 -3.81 3.33 -1.56
N GLU A 135 -2.87 3.65 -0.67
CA GLU A 135 -3.12 4.47 0.51
C GLU A 135 -3.52 5.89 0.14
N LYS A 136 -2.88 6.48 -0.87
CA LYS A 136 -3.24 7.81 -1.36
C LYS A 136 -4.67 7.83 -1.91
N VAL A 137 -5.05 6.83 -2.71
CA VAL A 137 -6.45 6.67 -3.19
C VAL A 137 -7.42 6.51 -2.03
N LYS A 138 -7.07 5.69 -1.02
CA LYS A 138 -7.91 5.49 0.16
C LYS A 138 -8.14 6.80 0.93
N LYS A 139 -7.10 7.59 1.14
CA LYS A 139 -7.18 8.92 1.77
C LYS A 139 -8.07 9.88 0.96
N ILE A 140 -7.95 9.88 -0.37
CA ILE A 140 -8.80 10.69 -1.24
C ILE A 140 -10.26 10.26 -1.11
N LYS A 141 -10.54 8.95 -1.17
CA LYS A 141 -11.89 8.39 -1.02
C LYS A 141 -12.53 8.77 0.33
N GLU A 142 -11.78 8.61 1.42
CA GLU A 142 -12.26 8.95 2.77
C GLU A 142 -12.58 10.44 2.88
N PHE A 143 -11.72 11.30 2.34
CA PHE A 143 -11.95 12.75 2.29
C PHE A 143 -13.18 13.11 1.46
N MET A 144 -13.29 12.61 0.23
CA MET A 144 -14.45 12.85 -0.63
C MET A 144 -15.76 12.41 0.05
N TRP A 145 -15.74 11.25 0.71
CA TRP A 145 -16.89 10.76 1.44
C TRP A 145 -17.26 11.68 2.62
N SER A 146 -16.27 12.17 3.38
CA SER A 146 -16.53 13.12 4.45
C SER A 146 -17.11 14.44 3.95
N GLU A 147 -16.56 15.01 2.88
CA GLU A 147 -17.07 16.26 2.29
C GLU A 147 -18.48 16.07 1.73
N PHE A 148 -18.71 14.96 1.03
CA PHE A 148 -20.03 14.59 0.53
C PHE A 148 -21.04 14.50 1.67
N TYR A 149 -20.69 13.79 2.75
CA TYR A 149 -21.56 13.62 3.90
C TYR A 149 -21.85 14.96 4.60
N MET A 150 -20.83 15.79 4.83
CA MET A 150 -20.98 17.10 5.46
C MET A 150 -21.94 17.99 4.65
N LYS A 151 -21.68 18.16 3.36
CA LYS A 151 -22.49 19.02 2.49
C LYS A 151 -23.91 18.49 2.30
N ARG A 152 -24.07 17.17 2.13
CA ARG A 152 -25.38 16.58 1.84
C ARG A 152 -26.25 16.41 3.08
N ALA A 153 -25.67 15.95 4.20
CA ALA A 153 -26.42 15.64 5.42
C ALA A 153 -26.61 16.86 6.32
N ILE A 154 -25.62 17.75 6.42
CA ILE A 154 -25.65 18.89 7.33
C ILE A 154 -26.14 20.14 6.61
N GLU A 155 -25.48 20.51 5.51
CA GLU A 155 -25.75 21.75 4.77
C GLU A 155 -26.95 21.63 3.80
N LYS A 156 -27.35 20.39 3.50
CA LYS A 156 -28.45 20.04 2.56
C LYS A 156 -28.22 20.57 1.14
N GLU A 157 -26.96 20.73 0.75
CA GLU A 157 -26.60 21.15 -0.60
C GLU A 157 -26.72 19.99 -1.61
N ALA A 158 -26.95 20.33 -2.87
CA ALA A 158 -26.82 19.40 -3.98
C ALA A 158 -25.36 19.34 -4.42
N ILE A 159 -24.83 18.13 -4.48
CA ILE A 159 -23.45 17.86 -4.87
C ILE A 159 -23.50 17.16 -6.22
N HIS A 160 -22.77 17.70 -7.18
CA HIS A 160 -22.64 17.12 -8.51
C HIS A 160 -21.32 16.33 -8.61
N ASP A 161 -21.23 15.47 -9.62
CA ASP A 161 -20.03 14.67 -9.85
C ASP A 161 -18.78 15.57 -10.05
N SER A 162 -18.96 16.75 -10.65
CA SER A 162 -17.88 17.74 -10.80
C SER A 162 -17.35 18.28 -9.47
N ASP A 163 -18.18 18.36 -8.43
CA ASP A 163 -17.74 18.79 -7.10
C ASP A 163 -16.92 17.68 -6.43
N LEU A 164 -17.34 16.42 -6.60
CA LEU A 164 -16.59 15.25 -6.15
C LEU A 164 -15.23 15.15 -6.84
N GLU A 165 -15.19 15.39 -8.15
CA GLU A 165 -13.95 15.45 -8.93
C GLU A 165 -13.01 16.54 -8.38
N LEU A 166 -13.56 17.73 -8.08
CA LEU A 166 -12.80 18.84 -7.49
C LEU A 166 -12.21 18.45 -6.12
N PHE A 167 -13.00 17.82 -5.25
CA PHE A 167 -12.53 17.35 -3.95
C PHE A 167 -11.42 16.30 -4.09
N ALA A 168 -11.55 15.40 -5.06
CA ALA A 168 -10.55 14.39 -5.34
C ALA A 168 -9.22 15.02 -5.76
N ILE A 169 -9.26 15.96 -6.71
CA ILE A 169 -8.07 16.69 -7.21
C ILE A 169 -7.45 17.54 -6.10
N GLN A 170 -8.27 18.23 -5.31
CA GLN A 170 -7.79 19.04 -4.18
C GLN A 170 -7.03 18.15 -3.19
N LYS A 171 -7.60 17.01 -2.81
CA LYS A 171 -6.94 16.11 -1.86
C LYS A 171 -5.71 15.45 -2.44
N ALA A 172 -5.71 15.13 -3.73
CA ALA A 172 -4.54 14.59 -4.42
C ALA A 172 -3.35 15.57 -4.40
N ARG A 173 -3.62 16.87 -4.58
CA ARG A 173 -2.58 17.92 -4.46
C ARG A 173 -2.02 18.03 -3.05
N GLU A 174 -2.85 17.88 -2.02
CA GLU A 174 -2.37 17.85 -0.63
C GLU A 174 -1.49 16.62 -0.32
N LEU A 175 -1.60 15.55 -1.11
CA LEU A 175 -0.81 14.32 -0.98
C LEU A 175 0.40 14.27 -1.94
N ASP A 176 0.75 15.42 -2.53
CA ASP A 176 1.81 15.57 -3.54
C ASP A 176 1.65 14.55 -4.68
N TRP A 177 0.41 14.31 -5.12
CA TRP A 177 0.10 13.40 -6.22
C TRP A 177 -0.29 14.16 -7.49
N ASP A 178 0.72 14.77 -8.12
CA ASP A 178 0.55 15.66 -9.26
C ASP A 178 -0.04 14.98 -10.52
N ASN A 179 0.18 13.67 -10.66
CA ASN A 179 -0.30 12.88 -11.81
C ASN A 179 -1.69 12.26 -11.59
N PHE A 180 -2.37 12.55 -10.48
CA PHE A 180 -3.69 12.01 -10.19
C PHE A 180 -4.73 12.49 -11.21
N LYS A 181 -5.59 11.57 -11.64
CA LYS A 181 -6.76 11.83 -12.49
C LYS A 181 -7.98 11.26 -11.78
N ALA A 182 -8.97 12.12 -11.59
CA ALA A 182 -10.26 11.80 -10.98
C ALA A 182 -11.24 11.20 -11.98
#